data_AF-A0AAJ2RZJ4-F1
#
_entry.id   AF-A0AAJ2RZJ4-F1
#
_cell.length_a   1.000
_cell.length_b   1.000
_cell.length_c   1.000
_cell.angle_alpha   90.00
_cell.angle_beta   90.00
_cell.angle_gamma   90.00
#
_symmetry.space_group_name_H-M   'P 1'
#
loop_
_entity.id
_entity.type
_entity.pdbx_description
1 polymer ?
#
loop_
_entity_poly.entity_id
_entity_poly.type
_entity_poly.pdbx_seq_one_letter_code
_entity_poly.pdbx_strand_id
1 'polypeptide(L)'
;MSIMVNPIEAFAGQSKDISMSDPTSVTLEARMIQAYAKTSTTFEAEQNDVINRLQQSKVTSDPAELFRLQQRTSDYNLQVSMISTLTRKGVSAVETLLRS
;
A
#
# COMPACT_ATOMS: atom_id res chain seq x y z
N MET A 1 21.90 -35.52 12.01
CA MET A 1 21.11 -35.37 10.78
C MET A 1 21.21 -33.91 10.38
N SER A 2 22.03 -33.60 9.38
CA SER A 2 22.43 -32.22 9.05
C SER A 2 21.38 -31.60 8.14
N ILE A 3 20.75 -30.51 8.58
CA ILE A 3 19.84 -29.71 7.76
C ILE A 3 20.73 -28.78 6.94
N MET A 4 21.04 -29.20 5.70
CA MET A 4 21.60 -28.29 4.72
C MET A 4 20.49 -27.30 4.32
N VAL A 5 20.47 -26.14 4.95
CA VAL A 5 19.67 -25.01 4.47
C VAL A 5 20.42 -24.45 3.26
N ASN A 6 19.86 -24.60 2.07
CA ASN A 6 20.43 -24.07 0.85
C ASN A 6 20.39 -22.53 0.93
N PRO A 7 21.53 -21.84 1.08
CA PRO A 7 21.55 -20.40 1.35
C PRO A 7 20.99 -19.57 0.18
N ILE A 8 20.91 -20.17 -1.01
CA ILE A 8 20.38 -19.55 -2.23
C ILE A 8 18.86 -19.32 -2.13
N GLU A 9 18.11 -20.20 -1.45
CA GLU A 9 16.65 -20.06 -1.32
C GLU A 9 16.25 -19.00 -0.28
N ALA A 10 17.09 -18.76 0.73
CA ALA A 10 16.86 -17.74 1.75
C ALA A 10 17.02 -16.30 1.21
N PHE A 11 17.74 -16.11 0.10
CA PHE A 11 17.98 -14.80 -0.51
C PHE A 11 17.00 -14.41 -1.61
N ALA A 12 16.21 -15.36 -2.14
CA ALA A 12 15.30 -15.10 -3.26
C ALA A 12 14.07 -14.24 -2.89
N GLY A 13 13.79 -14.02 -1.59
CA GLY A 13 12.59 -13.35 -1.11
C GLY A 13 12.69 -11.84 -0.87
N GLN A 14 13.87 -11.22 -1.01
CA GLN A 14 14.04 -9.78 -0.77
C GLN A 14 14.99 -9.13 -1.79
N SER A 15 14.58 -9.05 -3.05
CA SER A 15 15.15 -8.05 -3.95
C SER A 15 14.50 -6.70 -3.64
N LYS A 16 15.22 -5.85 -2.91
CA LYS A 16 14.84 -4.44 -2.77
C LYS A 16 15.57 -3.68 -3.87
N ASP A 17 14.83 -3.04 -4.77
CA ASP A 17 15.40 -2.18 -5.80
C ASP A 17 16.16 -1.02 -5.12
N ILE A 18 17.47 -0.94 -5.36
CA ILE A 18 18.39 0.07 -4.81
C ILE A 18 18.81 1.11 -5.85
N SER A 19 18.13 1.15 -7.00
CA SER A 19 18.37 2.18 -8.01
C SER A 19 18.13 3.57 -7.42
N MET A 20 19.18 4.40 -7.34
CA MET A 20 19.02 5.82 -7.06
C MET A 20 18.38 6.47 -8.29
N SER A 21 17.12 6.87 -8.16
CA SER A 21 16.44 7.69 -9.16
C SER A 21 17.18 9.03 -9.31
N ASP A 22 17.74 9.27 -10.49
CA ASP A 22 18.36 10.53 -10.92
C ASP A 22 17.43 11.71 -10.59
N PRO A 23 17.90 12.84 -10.03
CA PRO A 23 17.03 13.93 -9.60
C PRO A 23 16.63 14.75 -10.83
N THR A 24 15.82 14.16 -11.70
CA THR A 24 15.08 14.91 -12.70
C THR A 24 14.14 15.84 -11.95
N SER A 25 14.13 17.12 -12.31
CA SER A 25 13.23 18.11 -11.72
C SER A 25 11.78 17.75 -12.06
N VAL A 26 11.15 16.94 -11.21
CA VAL A 26 9.78 16.48 -11.42
C VAL A 26 8.82 17.63 -11.11
N THR A 27 7.93 17.97 -12.04
CA THR A 27 6.87 18.96 -11.80
C THR A 27 5.93 18.50 -10.68
N LEU A 28 5.24 19.44 -10.03
CA LEU A 28 4.27 19.09 -8.98
C LEU A 28 3.15 18.18 -9.53
N GLU A 29 2.71 18.45 -10.76
CA GLU A 29 1.73 17.63 -11.48
C GLU A 29 2.23 16.19 -11.69
N ALA A 30 3.44 16.03 -12.24
CA ALA A 30 4.01 14.70 -12.45
C ALA A 30 4.19 13.94 -11.12
N ARG A 31 4.58 14.64 -10.04
CA ARG A 31 4.65 14.06 -8.69
C ARG A 31 3.28 13.63 -8.18
N MET A 32 2.24 14.43 -8.40
CA MET A 32 0.86 14.10 -8.02
C MET A 32 0.37 12.86 -8.77
N ILE A 33 0.56 12.81 -10.10
CA ILE A 33 0.16 11.67 -10.93
C ILE A 33 0.88 10.40 -10.47
N GLN A 34 2.20 10.48 -10.23
CA GLN A 34 2.97 9.34 -9.75
C GLN A 34 2.50 8.87 -8.36
N ALA A 35 2.25 9.80 -7.43
CA ALA A 35 1.75 9.47 -6.10
C ALA A 35 0.36 8.81 -6.17
N TYR A 36 -0.52 9.31 -7.03
CA TYR A 36 -1.84 8.72 -7.27
C TYR A 36 -1.73 7.30 -7.84
N ALA A 37 -0.97 7.11 -8.93
CA ALA A 37 -0.80 5.81 -9.58
C ALA A 37 -0.21 4.78 -8.60
N LYS A 38 0.80 5.17 -7.83
CA LYS A 38 1.39 4.31 -6.79
C LYS A 38 0.37 3.95 -5.71
N THR A 39 -0.42 4.91 -5.26
CA THR A 39 -1.41 4.69 -4.20
C THR A 39 -2.54 3.78 -4.68
N SER A 40 -3.07 4.01 -5.89
CA SER A 40 -4.15 3.18 -6.48
C SER A 40 -3.70 1.73 -6.63
N THR A 41 -2.54 1.51 -7.25
CA THR A 41 -1.99 0.16 -7.45
C THR A 41 -1.73 -0.56 -6.12
N THR A 42 -1.21 0.16 -5.11
CA THR A 42 -0.98 -0.41 -3.78
C THR A 42 -2.30 -0.80 -3.11
N PHE A 43 -3.33 0.05 -3.19
CA PHE A 43 -4.63 -0.18 -2.56
C PHE A 43 -5.42 -1.29 -3.22
N GLU A 44 -5.39 -1.37 -4.55
CA GLU A 44 -5.97 -2.48 -5.31
C GLU A 44 -5.28 -3.80 -4.98
N ALA A 45 -3.95 -3.81 -4.91
CA ALA A 45 -3.18 -5.00 -4.53
C ALA A 45 -3.51 -5.46 -3.12
N GLU A 46 -3.60 -4.54 -2.15
CA GLU A 46 -3.96 -4.86 -0.77
C GLU A 46 -5.38 -5.43 -0.67
N GLN A 47 -6.35 -4.81 -1.34
CA GLN A 47 -7.72 -5.30 -1.38
C GLN A 47 -7.80 -6.72 -1.95
N ASN A 48 -7.13 -6.96 -3.08
CA ASN A 48 -7.11 -8.27 -3.72
C ASN A 48 -6.43 -9.32 -2.83
N ASP A 49 -5.31 -9.00 -2.18
CA ASP A 49 -4.64 -9.92 -1.26
C ASP A 49 -5.53 -10.28 -0.06
N VAL A 50 -6.23 -9.30 0.51
CA VAL A 50 -7.18 -9.54 1.62
C VAL A 50 -8.30 -10.49 1.18
N ILE A 51 -8.92 -10.24 0.02
CA ILE A 51 -9.99 -11.10 -0.53
C ILE A 51 -9.47 -12.51 -0.81
N ASN A 52 -8.29 -12.64 -1.43
CA ASN A 52 -7.69 -13.94 -1.72
C ASN A 52 -7.38 -14.73 -0.46
N ARG A 53 -6.92 -14.06 0.61
CA ARG A 53 -6.68 -14.70 1.91
C ARG A 53 -7.96 -15.18 2.58
N LEU A 54 -9.07 -14.44 2.46
CA LEU A 54 -10.38 -14.88 2.98
C LEU A 54 -10.89 -16.16 2.31
N GLN A 55 -10.47 -16.44 1.07
CA GLN A 55 -10.83 -17.66 0.36
C GLN A 55 -10.01 -18.88 0.81
N GLN A 56 -8.93 -18.67 1.57
CA GLN A 56 -8.07 -19.75 2.04
C GLN A 56 -8.60 -20.30 3.37
N SER A 57 -9.05 -21.56 3.37
CA SER A 57 -9.59 -22.22 4.59
C SER A 57 -8.63 -22.20 5.77
N LYS A 58 -7.31 -22.24 5.53
CA LYS A 58 -6.28 -22.18 6.58
C LYS A 58 -6.27 -20.84 7.32
N VAL A 59 -6.53 -19.75 6.59
CA VAL A 59 -6.59 -18.38 7.15
C VAL A 59 -7.87 -18.19 7.94
N THR A 60 -9.01 -18.66 7.42
CA THR A 60 -10.31 -18.48 8.09
C THR A 60 -10.53 -19.42 9.27
N SER A 61 -9.72 -20.47 9.41
CA SER A 61 -9.75 -21.37 10.57
C SER A 61 -8.82 -20.96 11.72
N ASP A 62 -7.92 -19.99 11.50
CA ASP A 62 -6.95 -19.55 12.51
C ASP A 62 -7.30 -18.14 13.04
N PRO A 63 -7.71 -17.99 14.31
CA PRO A 63 -8.02 -16.70 14.91
C PRO A 63 -6.88 -15.67 14.84
N ALA A 64 -5.62 -16.11 14.89
CA ALA A 64 -4.47 -15.20 14.81
C ALA A 64 -4.33 -14.59 13.40
N GLU A 65 -4.57 -15.39 12.37
CA GLU A 65 -4.55 -14.93 10.99
C GLU A 65 -5.76 -14.03 10.66
N LEU A 66 -6.93 -14.35 11.20
CA LEU A 66 -8.11 -13.48 11.11
C LEU A 66 -7.87 -12.12 11.79
N PHE A 67 -7.23 -12.09 12.96
CA PHE A 67 -6.89 -10.84 13.63
C PHE A 67 -5.90 -10.00 12.81
N ARG A 68 -4.88 -10.63 12.21
CA ARG A 68 -3.95 -9.95 11.29
C ARG A 68 -4.68 -9.34 10.10
N LEU A 69 -5.62 -10.08 9.53
CA LEU A 69 -6.39 -9.61 8.38
C LEU A 69 -7.31 -8.44 8.74
N GLN A 70 -7.93 -8.49 9.92
CA GLN A 70 -8.72 -7.40 10.46
C GLN A 70 -7.88 -6.14 10.63
N GLN A 71 -6.69 -6.25 11.23
CA GLN A 71 -5.77 -5.12 11.40
C GLN A 71 -5.42 -4.48 10.06
N ARG A 72 -5.05 -5.29 9.06
CA ARG A 72 -4.76 -4.78 7.70
C ARG A 72 -5.94 -4.07 7.07
N THR A 73 -7.14 -4.62 7.23
CA THR A 73 -8.38 -4.02 6.73
C THR A 73 -8.66 -2.68 7.42
N SER A 74 -8.42 -2.59 8.73
CA SER A 74 -8.53 -1.35 9.50
C SER A 74 -7.52 -0.30 9.03
N ASP A 75 -6.26 -0.69 8.84
CA ASP A 75 -5.19 0.21 8.38
C ASP A 75 -5.48 0.74 6.96
N TYR A 76 -5.98 -0.12 6.06
CA TYR A 76 -6.45 0.30 4.73
C TYR A 76 -7.56 1.35 4.82
N ASN A 77 -8.59 1.11 5.64
CA ASN A 77 -9.72 2.03 5.80
C ASN A 77 -9.26 3.40 6.34
N LEU A 78 -8.37 3.40 7.34
CA LEU A 78 -7.79 4.62 7.88
C LEU A 78 -7.03 5.42 6.81
N GLN A 79 -6.20 4.76 6.01
CA GLN A 79 -5.43 5.42 4.95
C GLN A 79 -6.33 6.03 3.87
N VAL A 80 -7.30 5.27 3.34
CA VAL A 80 -8.24 5.76 2.32
C VAL A 80 -9.05 6.94 2.85
N SER A 81 -9.57 6.83 4.08
CA SER A 81 -10.38 7.89 4.70
C SER A 81 -9.57 9.17 4.93
N MET A 82 -8.31 9.04 5.33
CA MET A 82 -7.41 10.17 5.52
C MET A 82 -7.11 10.89 4.20
N ILE A 83 -6.78 10.14 3.15
CA ILE A 83 -6.52 10.70 1.81
C ILE A 83 -7.75 11.42 1.29
N SER A 84 -8.94 10.80 1.40
CA SER A 84 -10.21 11.42 1.00
C SER A 84 -10.47 12.73 1.76
N THR A 85 -10.28 12.71 3.08
CA THR A 85 -10.49 13.88 3.94
C THR A 85 -9.53 15.02 3.60
N LEU A 86 -8.24 14.72 3.46
CA LEU A 86 -7.22 15.72 3.12
C LEU A 86 -7.44 16.29 1.72
N THR A 87 -7.78 15.46 0.74
CA THR A 87 -8.09 15.90 -0.63
C THR A 87 -9.26 16.87 -0.61
N ARG A 88 -10.36 16.51 0.06
CA ARG A 88 -11.53 17.39 0.19
C ARG A 88 -11.18 18.72 0.86
N LYS A 89 -10.43 18.69 1.96
CA LYS A 89 -10.01 19.91 2.67
C LYS A 89 -9.10 20.79 1.83
N GLY A 90 -8.16 20.21 1.09
CA GLY A 90 -7.27 20.93 0.20
C GLY A 90 -8.02 21.63 -0.93
N VAL A 91 -8.92 20.93 -1.62
CA VAL A 91 -9.76 21.52 -2.68
C VAL A 91 -10.64 22.64 -2.12
N SER A 92 -11.32 22.43 -0.99
CA SER A 92 -12.15 23.47 -0.37
C SER A 92 -11.36 24.73 0.03
N ALA A 93 -10.09 24.58 0.45
CA ALA A 93 -9.23 25.73 0.72
C ALA A 93 -8.93 26.53 -0.56
N VAL A 94 -8.62 25.86 -1.67
CA VAL A 94 -8.41 26.50 -2.98
C VAL A 94 -9.69 27.20 -3.45
N GLU A 95 -10.84 26.53 -3.36
CA GLU A 95 -12.14 27.10 -3.73
C GLU A 95 -12.47 28.36 -2.91
N THR A 96 -12.13 28.36 -1.63
CA THR A 96 -12.33 29.52 -0.74
C THR A 96 -11.51 30.72 -1.21
N LEU A 97 -10.23 30.49 -1.53
CA LEU A 97 -9.32 31.55 -2.02
C LEU A 97 -9.71 32.09 -3.41
N LEU A 98 -10.30 31.25 -4.28
CA LEU A 98 -10.73 31.67 -5.62
C LEU A 98 -12.06 32.45 -5.61
N ARG A 99 -12.87 32.31 -4.56
CA ARG A 99 -14.18 32.98 -4.44
C ARG A 99 -14.13 34.28 -3.62
N SER A 100 -13.06 34.51 -2.86
CA SER A 100 -12.81 35.77 -2.14
C SER A 100 -12.20 36.82 -3.06
#